data_AF-A0A6A4VFP5-F1
#
_entry.id   AF-A0A6A4VFP5-F1
#
_cell.length_a   1.000
_cell.length_b   1.000
_cell.length_c   1.000
_cell.angle_alpha   90.00
_cell.angle_beta   90.00
_cell.angle_gamma   90.00
#
_symmetry.space_group_name_H-M   'P 1'
#
loop_
_entity.id
_entity.type
_entity.pdbx_description
1 polymer ?
#
loop_
_entity_poly.entity_id
_entity_poly.type
_entity_poly.pdbx_seq_one_letter_code
_entity_poly.pdbx_strand_id
1 'polypeptide(L)'
;MAPTAVQPAPEVLPETAAARGQRSQAGIRAILLGPPGSGKGTQAPLLKERYGVCHLSTGDMLREEVASGSKLGQELKATMDAGKLAEKLDQLLEARQKPLDSVVEFRIDDSLLVRRITGRLIHRASGRSYHEEFAPPRVPMTDDVSTAAGE
;
A
#
# COMPACT_ATOMS: atom_id res chain seq x y z
N MET A 1 1.08 -13.24 43.31
CA MET A 1 0.85 -12.68 41.96
C MET A 1 -0.49 -13.22 41.49
N ALA A 2 -1.49 -12.36 41.32
CA ALA A 2 -2.82 -12.77 40.87
C ALA A 2 -2.82 -12.92 39.33
N PRO A 3 -3.57 -13.89 38.75
CA PRO A 3 -3.66 -14.04 37.31
C PRO A 3 -4.50 -12.90 36.71
N THR A 4 -3.97 -12.22 35.71
CA THR A 4 -4.68 -11.21 34.92
C THR A 4 -5.78 -11.89 34.12
N ALA A 5 -7.04 -11.55 34.40
CA ALA A 5 -8.19 -12.01 33.63
C ALA A 5 -8.12 -11.41 32.21
N VAL A 6 -8.08 -12.28 31.19
CA VAL A 6 -8.26 -11.90 29.79
C VAL A 6 -9.74 -11.58 29.59
N GLN A 7 -10.08 -10.33 29.30
CA GLN A 7 -11.43 -9.97 28.90
C GLN A 7 -11.72 -10.55 27.50
N PRO A 8 -12.94 -11.09 27.27
CA PRO A 8 -13.31 -11.56 25.94
C PRO A 8 -13.36 -10.39 24.96
N ALA A 9 -12.99 -10.65 23.71
CA ALA A 9 -13.09 -9.68 22.62
C ALA A 9 -14.55 -9.20 22.48
N PRO A 10 -14.77 -7.90 22.18
CA PRO A 10 -16.12 -7.36 22.05
C PRO A 10 -16.88 -8.09 20.94
N GLU A 11 -18.08 -8.56 21.29
CA GLU A 11 -18.98 -9.29 20.41
C GLU A 11 -19.43 -8.39 19.26
N VAL A 12 -19.04 -8.74 18.03
CA VAL A 12 -19.38 -7.97 16.82
C VAL A 12 -20.81 -8.30 16.44
N LEU A 13 -21.76 -7.45 16.86
CA LEU A 13 -23.16 -7.56 16.45
C LEU A 13 -23.30 -7.36 14.93
N PRO A 14 -24.16 -8.13 14.24
CA PRO A 14 -24.38 -7.98 12.81
C PRO A 14 -25.14 -6.67 12.53
N GLU A 15 -24.48 -5.70 11.88
CA GLU A 15 -25.11 -4.45 11.45
C GLU A 15 -26.19 -4.71 10.39
N THR A 16 -27.41 -4.23 10.64
CA THR A 16 -28.56 -4.39 9.73
C THR A 16 -28.42 -3.51 8.48
N ALA A 17 -28.94 -4.00 7.36
CA ALA A 17 -28.85 -3.35 6.04
C ALA A 17 -29.40 -1.91 6.00
N ALA A 18 -30.28 -1.53 6.92
CA ALA A 18 -30.82 -0.17 7.03
C ALA A 18 -29.78 0.88 7.46
N ALA A 19 -28.75 0.50 8.21
CA ALA A 19 -27.67 1.40 8.63
C ALA A 19 -26.65 1.71 7.50
N ARG A 20 -26.74 1.00 6.36
CA ARG A 20 -25.89 1.27 5.17
C ARG A 20 -26.33 2.49 4.38
N GLY A 21 -27.56 2.99 4.59
CA GLY A 21 -28.19 3.97 3.69
C GLY A 21 -27.81 5.44 3.88
N GLN A 22 -27.03 5.83 4.88
CA GLN A 22 -26.77 7.25 5.18
C GLN A 22 -25.34 7.57 5.66
N ARG A 23 -24.32 6.77 5.28
CA ARG A 23 -22.96 7.33 5.30
C ARG A 23 -22.83 8.15 4.03
N SER A 24 -22.73 9.48 4.16
CA SER A 24 -22.13 10.28 3.10
C SER A 24 -20.86 9.56 2.65
N GLN A 25 -20.72 9.28 1.35
CA GLN A 25 -19.46 8.77 0.79
C GLN A 25 -18.41 9.89 0.86
N ALA A 26 -18.06 10.32 2.06
CA ALA A 26 -16.88 11.14 2.27
C ALA A 26 -15.68 10.24 1.97
N GLY A 27 -15.07 10.45 0.80
CA GLY A 27 -13.82 9.80 0.46
C GLY A 27 -12.75 10.11 1.51
N ILE A 28 -11.76 9.22 1.64
CA ILE A 28 -10.66 9.36 2.61
C ILE A 28 -9.38 9.90 1.96
N ARG A 29 -8.74 10.89 2.58
CA ARG A 29 -7.37 11.31 2.27
C ARG A 29 -6.41 10.63 3.23
N ALA A 30 -5.91 9.46 2.83
CA ALA A 30 -5.00 8.68 3.66
C ALA A 30 -3.62 8.49 3.01
N ILE A 31 -2.58 8.43 3.84
CA ILE A 31 -1.24 7.97 3.46
C ILE A 31 -1.05 6.53 3.96
N LEU A 32 -0.56 5.65 3.10
CA LEU A 32 -0.13 4.30 3.49
C LEU A 32 1.40 4.29 3.66
N LEU A 33 1.85 4.11 4.89
CA LEU A 33 3.26 4.02 5.26
C LEU A 33 3.68 2.58 5.54
N GLY A 34 4.95 2.29 5.31
CA GLY A 34 5.56 1.02 5.69
C GLY A 34 6.66 0.56 4.75
N PRO A 35 7.49 -0.39 5.16
CA PRO A 35 8.65 -0.86 4.40
C PRO A 35 8.25 -1.63 3.11
N PRO A 36 9.16 -1.78 2.12
CA PRO A 36 8.89 -2.58 0.93
C PRO A 36 8.52 -4.02 1.32
N GLY A 37 7.58 -4.63 0.59
CA GLY A 37 7.07 -5.98 0.93
C GLY A 37 5.98 -6.02 2.00
N SER A 38 5.70 -4.91 2.71
CA SER A 38 4.67 -4.86 3.76
C SER A 38 3.22 -5.04 3.28
N GLY A 39 2.96 -5.04 1.97
CA GLY A 39 1.64 -5.29 1.39
C GLY A 39 0.83 -4.06 0.99
N LYS A 40 1.40 -2.85 1.07
CA LYS A 40 0.74 -1.59 0.63
C LYS A 40 0.17 -1.68 -0.79
N GLY A 41 0.97 -2.14 -1.76
CA GLY A 41 0.53 -2.26 -3.16
C GLY A 41 -0.61 -3.24 -3.37
N THR A 42 -0.75 -4.24 -2.49
CA THR A 42 -1.87 -5.19 -2.51
C THR A 42 -3.13 -4.58 -1.89
N GLN A 43 -2.99 -3.80 -0.81
CA GLN A 43 -4.12 -3.22 -0.08
C GLN A 43 -4.64 -1.92 -0.70
N ALA A 44 -3.79 -1.13 -1.34
CA ALA A 44 -4.17 0.17 -1.87
C ALA A 44 -5.29 0.12 -2.92
N PRO A 45 -5.30 -0.84 -3.90
CA PRO A 45 -6.42 -1.01 -4.81
C PRO A 45 -7.73 -1.40 -4.11
N LEU A 46 -7.67 -2.22 -3.05
CA LEU A 46 -8.86 -2.62 -2.29
C LEU A 46 -9.45 -1.42 -1.52
N LEU A 47 -8.59 -0.57 -0.94
CA LEU A 47 -9.01 0.66 -0.28
C LEU A 47 -9.60 1.67 -1.27
N LYS A 48 -9.01 1.77 -2.47
CA LYS A 48 -9.51 2.58 -3.58
C LYS A 48 -10.97 2.23 -3.90
N GLU A 49 -11.25 0.94 -4.12
CA GLU A 49 -12.61 0.45 -4.44
C GLU A 49 -13.57 0.65 -3.28
N ARG A 50 -13.15 0.31 -2.05
CA ARG A 50 -13.99 0.40 -0.86
C ARG A 50 -14.42 1.84 -0.52
N TYR A 51 -13.53 2.80 -0.68
CA TYR A 51 -13.78 4.20 -0.32
C TYR A 51 -14.06 5.11 -1.51
N GLY A 52 -14.06 4.58 -2.74
CA GLY A 52 -14.29 5.36 -3.95
C GLY A 52 -13.27 6.48 -4.17
N VAL A 53 -12.01 6.27 -3.75
CA VAL A 53 -10.96 7.30 -3.80
C VAL A 53 -10.02 7.11 -4.98
N CYS A 54 -9.21 8.12 -5.30
CA CYS A 54 -8.11 7.97 -6.25
C CYS A 54 -6.90 7.32 -5.55
N HIS A 55 -6.27 6.35 -6.19
CA HIS A 55 -5.00 5.79 -5.73
C HIS A 55 -3.84 6.51 -6.44
N LEU A 56 -3.03 7.23 -5.68
CA LEU A 56 -1.83 7.90 -6.17
C LEU A 56 -0.58 7.17 -5.67
N SER A 57 0.00 6.30 -6.51
CA SER A 57 1.31 5.67 -6.22
C SER A 57 2.44 6.63 -6.61
N THR A 58 2.69 7.65 -5.79
CA THR A 58 3.80 8.60 -6.01
C THR A 58 5.15 7.89 -6.00
N GLY A 59 5.29 6.79 -5.26
CA GLY A 59 6.55 6.08 -5.11
C GLY A 59 7.11 5.51 -6.41
N ASP A 60 6.27 4.95 -7.29
CA ASP A 60 6.74 4.33 -8.54
C ASP A 60 7.18 5.40 -9.55
N MET A 61 6.34 6.43 -9.76
CA MET A 61 6.67 7.57 -10.62
C MET A 61 7.96 8.27 -10.17
N LEU A 62 8.12 8.49 -8.86
CA LEU A 62 9.34 9.11 -8.32
C LEU A 62 10.57 8.21 -8.49
N ARG A 63 10.44 6.89 -8.29
CA ARG A 63 11.54 5.94 -8.49
C ARG A 63 11.94 5.81 -9.96
N GLU A 64 10.97 5.80 -10.86
CA GLU A 64 11.21 5.79 -12.32
C GLU A 64 11.94 7.05 -12.77
N GLU A 65 11.48 8.23 -12.32
CA GLU A 65 12.14 9.50 -12.64
C GLU A 65 13.56 9.57 -12.07
N VAL A 66 13.78 9.09 -10.84
CA VAL A 66 15.12 8.97 -10.24
C VAL A 66 16.01 8.01 -11.04
N ALA A 67 15.46 6.86 -11.47
CA ALA A 67 16.19 5.86 -12.25
C ALA A 67 16.55 6.34 -13.66
N SER A 68 15.79 7.29 -14.22
CA SER A 68 16.08 7.88 -15.53
C SER A 68 17.40 8.67 -15.57
N GLY A 69 17.92 9.09 -14.41
CA GLY A 69 19.13 9.91 -14.31
C GLY A 69 18.95 11.36 -14.78
N SER A 70 17.71 11.78 -15.08
CA SER A 70 17.39 13.15 -15.49
C SER A 70 17.82 14.17 -14.42
N LYS A 71 17.95 15.44 -14.81
CA LYS A 71 18.23 16.52 -13.86
C LYS A 71 17.18 16.58 -12.75
N LEU A 72 15.90 16.38 -13.11
CA LEU A 72 14.79 16.30 -12.17
C LEU A 72 14.94 15.08 -11.24
N GLY A 73 15.28 13.92 -11.78
CA GLY A 73 15.51 12.70 -11.01
C GLY A 73 16.62 12.83 -9.97
N GLN A 74 17.70 13.55 -10.27
CA GLN A 74 18.79 13.81 -9.32
C GLN A 74 18.34 14.73 -8.18
N GLU A 75 17.57 15.79 -8.49
CA GLU A 75 16.98 16.69 -7.49
C GLU A 75 15.97 15.96 -6.60
N LEU A 76 15.14 15.08 -7.19
CA LEU A 76 14.20 14.23 -6.49
C LEU A 76 14.92 13.27 -5.55
N LYS A 77 15.99 12.62 -6.01
CA LYS A 77 16.80 11.72 -5.18
C LYS A 77 17.35 12.44 -3.96
N ALA A 78 17.97 13.61 -4.13
CA ALA A 78 18.49 14.40 -3.02
C ALA A 78 17.39 14.81 -2.03
N THR A 79 16.20 15.16 -2.53
CA THR A 79 15.04 15.52 -1.70
C THR A 79 14.51 14.31 -0.91
N MET A 80 14.45 13.13 -1.53
CA MET A 80 14.02 11.88 -0.92
C MET A 80 15.01 11.40 0.14
N ASP A 81 16.31 11.39 -0.18
CA ASP A 81 17.39 10.97 0.73
C ASP A 81 17.46 11.89 1.96
N ALA A 82 17.13 13.18 1.80
CA ALA A 82 17.06 14.15 2.90
C ALA A 82 15.74 14.10 3.71
N GLY A 83 14.79 13.23 3.36
CA GLY A 83 13.49 13.12 4.06
C GLY A 83 12.53 14.29 3.83
N LYS A 84 12.86 15.24 2.95
CA LYS A 84 12.11 16.49 2.73
C LYS A 84 10.82 16.33 1.93
N LEU A 85 10.56 15.13 1.40
CA LEU A 85 9.34 14.85 0.64
C LEU A 85 8.08 14.95 1.52
N ALA A 86 8.17 14.55 2.78
CA ALA A 86 7.08 14.67 3.75
C ALA A 86 6.74 16.14 4.01
N GLU A 87 7.74 16.98 4.29
CA GLU A 87 7.57 18.42 4.52
C GLU A 87 6.91 19.13 3.33
N LYS A 88 7.32 18.79 2.10
CA LYS A 88 6.72 19.34 0.87
C LYS A 88 5.26 18.91 0.70
N LEU A 89 4.92 17.69 1.10
CA LEU A 89 3.55 17.20 1.06
C LEU A 89 2.68 17.96 2.06
N ASP A 90 3.17 18.18 3.28
CA ASP A 90 2.45 18.96 4.30
C ASP A 90 2.19 20.40 3.82
N GLN A 91 3.19 21.08 3.28
CA GLN A 91 3.04 22.42 2.69
C GLN A 91 1.99 22.46 1.57
N LEU A 92 1.96 21.43 0.71
CA LEU A 92 0.98 21.33 -0.37
C LEU A 92 -0.45 21.16 0.15
N LEU A 93 -0.63 20.34 1.19
CA LEU A 93 -1.92 20.06 1.80
C LEU A 93 -2.47 21.29 2.54
N GLU A 94 -1.61 22.02 3.25
CA GLU A 94 -1.94 23.30 3.89
C GLU A 94 -2.34 24.35 2.86
N ALA A 95 -1.54 24.54 1.81
CA ALA A 95 -1.83 25.51 0.74
C ALA A 95 -3.17 25.22 0.04
N ARG A 96 -3.59 23.94 -0.01
CA ARG A 96 -4.86 23.51 -0.60
C ARG A 96 -6.02 23.46 0.40
N GLN A 97 -5.78 23.76 1.68
CA GLN A 97 -6.76 23.63 2.78
C GLN A 97 -7.40 22.23 2.83
N LYS A 98 -6.61 21.19 2.56
CA LYS A 98 -7.06 19.80 2.50
C LYS A 98 -6.20 18.94 3.42
N PRO A 99 -6.47 18.91 4.74
CA PRO A 99 -5.70 18.10 5.67
C PRO A 99 -5.86 16.61 5.38
N LEU A 100 -4.88 15.81 5.81
CA LEU A 100 -4.99 14.36 5.81
C LEU A 100 -6.00 13.92 6.86
N ASP A 101 -6.79 12.90 6.51
CA ASP A 101 -7.76 12.31 7.43
C ASP A 101 -7.11 11.18 8.25
N SER A 102 -6.15 10.47 7.67
CA SER A 102 -5.50 9.33 8.34
C SER A 102 -4.12 8.99 7.77
N VAL A 103 -3.30 8.37 8.61
CA VAL A 103 -2.03 7.73 8.23
C VAL A 103 -2.07 6.29 8.71
N VAL A 104 -1.90 5.35 7.79
CA VAL A 104 -1.95 3.91 8.09
C VAL A 104 -0.54 3.34 7.97
N GLU A 105 0.03 2.93 9.09
CA GLU A 105 1.35 2.29 9.15
C GLU A 105 1.21 0.76 9.07
N PHE A 106 1.86 0.16 8.08
CA PHE A 106 1.97 -1.28 7.93
C PHE A 106 3.16 -1.79 8.75
N ARG A 107 2.88 -2.17 9.99
CA ARG A 107 3.86 -2.81 10.87
C ARG A 107 3.96 -4.31 10.56
N ILE A 108 5.18 -4.78 10.38
CA ILE A 108 5.49 -6.17 10.06
C ILE A 108 6.85 -6.51 10.65
N ASP A 109 7.01 -7.72 11.18
CA ASP A 109 8.28 -8.19 11.71
C ASP A 109 9.35 -8.28 10.62
N ASP A 110 10.58 -7.88 10.94
CA ASP A 110 11.71 -7.86 10.00
C ASP A 110 11.98 -9.24 9.40
N SER A 111 11.87 -10.31 10.20
CA SER A 111 12.05 -11.68 9.73
C SER A 111 11.02 -12.06 8.67
N LEU A 112 9.77 -11.66 8.88
CA LEU A 112 8.68 -11.88 7.93
C LEU A 112 8.84 -10.98 6.70
N LEU A 113 9.33 -9.76 6.88
CA LEU A 113 9.61 -8.84 5.79
C LEU A 113 10.72 -9.35 4.87
N VAL A 114 11.83 -9.83 5.43
CA VAL A 114 12.91 -10.45 4.66
C VAL A 114 12.36 -11.61 3.85
N ARG A 115 11.63 -12.53 4.50
CA ARG A 115 11.01 -13.69 3.82
C ARG A 115 10.09 -13.25 2.68
N ARG A 116 9.29 -12.20 2.89
CA ARG A 116 8.38 -11.62 1.89
C ARG A 116 9.09 -10.95 0.72
N ILE A 117 10.24 -10.34 0.95
CA ILE A 117 11.04 -9.71 -0.10
C ILE A 117 11.76 -10.79 -0.92
N THR A 118 12.37 -11.77 -0.26
CA THR A 118 13.13 -12.83 -0.93
C THR A 118 12.25 -13.79 -1.71
N GLY A 119 11.07 -14.13 -1.21
CA GLY A 119 10.11 -15.01 -1.90
C GLY A 119 9.24 -14.31 -2.95
N ARG A 120 9.50 -13.04 -3.28
CA ARG A 120 8.70 -12.26 -4.25
C ARG A 120 9.04 -12.64 -5.68
N LEU A 121 8.04 -13.11 -6.40
CA LEU A 121 8.10 -13.37 -7.85
C LEU A 121 7.43 -12.20 -8.59
N ILE A 122 7.99 -11.77 -9.72
CA ILE A 122 7.44 -10.67 -10.53
C ILE A 122 7.32 -11.12 -11.98
N HIS A 123 6.11 -11.06 -12.52
CA HIS A 123 5.90 -11.25 -13.95
C HIS A 123 6.31 -9.96 -14.69
N ARG A 124 7.47 -10.00 -15.36
CA ARG A 124 8.12 -8.81 -15.95
C ARG A 124 7.21 -8.00 -16.89
N ALA A 125 6.42 -8.65 -17.73
CA ALA A 125 5.61 -7.95 -18.72
C ALA A 125 4.44 -7.16 -18.11
N SER A 126 3.87 -7.65 -17.01
CA SER A 126 2.69 -7.03 -16.39
C SER A 126 2.98 -6.29 -15.08
N GLY A 127 4.15 -6.51 -14.47
CA GLY A 127 4.46 -6.05 -13.13
C GLY A 127 3.71 -6.78 -12.00
N ARG A 128 2.85 -7.76 -12.31
CA ARG A 128 2.15 -8.55 -11.28
C ARG A 128 3.15 -9.26 -10.38
N SER A 129 2.88 -9.16 -9.07
CA SER A 129 3.73 -9.74 -8.03
C SER A 129 3.03 -10.94 -7.40
N TYR A 130 3.76 -12.03 -7.24
CA TYR A 130 3.38 -13.24 -6.53
C TYR A 130 4.37 -13.49 -5.40
N HIS A 131 4.07 -14.47 -4.55
CA HIS A 131 4.98 -14.89 -3.49
C HIS A 131 4.90 -16.40 -3.30
N GLU A 132 6.04 -17.09 -3.25
CA GLU A 132 6.12 -18.56 -3.19
C GLU A 132 5.24 -19.19 -2.09
N GLU A 133 5.17 -18.55 -0.93
CA GLU A 133 4.38 -19.03 0.21
C GLU A 133 3.04 -18.29 0.45
N PHE A 134 3.06 -16.95 0.48
CA PHE A 134 1.90 -16.17 0.94
C PHE A 134 0.86 -15.87 -0.15
N ALA A 135 1.28 -15.89 -1.42
CA ALA A 135 0.43 -15.61 -2.57
C ALA A 135 1.00 -16.33 -3.82
N PRO A 136 1.07 -17.67 -3.80
CA PRO A 136 1.69 -18.42 -4.88
C PRO A 136 0.88 -18.27 -6.17
N PRO A 137 1.54 -18.29 -7.33
CA PRO A 137 0.81 -18.46 -8.58
C PRO A 137 0.12 -19.83 -8.59
N ARG A 138 -0.96 -19.97 -9.38
CA ARG A 138 -1.68 -21.24 -9.56
C ARG A 138 -0.77 -22.33 -10.10
N VAL A 139 0.13 -21.97 -11.01
CA VAL A 139 1.17 -22.85 -11.54
C VAL A 139 2.53 -22.24 -11.16
N PRO A 140 3.45 -23.01 -10.54
CA PRO A 140 4.76 -22.50 -10.15
C PRO A 140 5.46 -21.76 -11.29
N MET A 141 6.05 -20.60 -10.98
CA MET A 141 6.79 -19.75 -11.92
C MET A 141 6.00 -19.26 -13.15
N THR A 142 4.68 -19.35 -13.13
CA THR A 142 3.80 -18.96 -14.25
C THR A 142 2.84 -17.86 -13.81
N ASP A 143 2.58 -16.89 -14.69
CA ASP A 143 1.60 -15.84 -14.39
C ASP A 143 0.17 -16.34 -14.60
N ASP A 144 -0.71 -16.03 -13.66
CA ASP A 144 -2.08 -16.58 -13.60
C ASP A 144 -3.03 -16.03 -14.67
N VAL A 145 -2.68 -14.90 -15.28
CA VAL A 145 -3.55 -14.16 -16.21
C VAL A 145 -3.01 -14.21 -17.63
N SER A 146 -1.70 -14.40 -17.81
CA SER A 146 -1.13 -14.63 -19.12
C SER A 146 -1.63 -15.97 -19.66
N THR A 147 -2.55 -15.91 -20.61
CA THR A 147 -2.73 -16.98 -21.57
C THR A 147 -1.40 -17.10 -22.33
N ALA A 148 -0.64 -18.16 -22.10
CA ALA A 148 0.49 -18.48 -22.94
C ALA A 148 -0.01 -18.72 -24.37
N ALA A 149 0.08 -17.69 -25.21
CA ALA A 149 0.13 -17.78 -26.65
C ALA A 149 0.93 -16.56 -27.13
N GLY A 150 2.20 -16.78 -27.46
CA GLY A 150 3.10 -15.75 -27.96
C GLY A 150 4.53 -16.27 -27.97
N GLU A 151 4.88 -16.90 -29.09
CA GLU A 151 6.24 -17.17 -29.57
C GLU A 151 7.13 -15.91 -29.55
#